data_AF-A0A5M9JK51-F1
#
_entry.id   AF-A0A5M9JK51-F1
#
_cell.length_a   1.000
_cell.length_b   1.000
_cell.length_c   1.000
_cell.angle_alpha   90.00
_cell.angle_beta   90.00
_cell.angle_gamma   90.00
#
_symmetry.space_group_name_H-M   'P 1'
#
loop_
_entity.id
_entity.type
_entity.pdbx_description
1 polymer ?
#
loop_
_entity_poly.entity_id
_entity_poly.type
_entity_poly.pdbx_seq_one_letter_code
_entity_poly.pdbx_strand_id
1 'polypeptide(L)'
;MATSLFSKLVLVSLILASSFISLASASSNAISLQWSNISYGPDGPWQAVSIGLGTPTQKIDLFPGGSWTANILSTLVCPNSAGCASSNTSLFNRTASNSYIQINDTGTLVNTTFSDQAGALPILSGNAHIGLDTLTISTGTDSEYINNFELLVIDNADQVLSNGKQYKPQVGTLALGAPDSNQTFSSNLTGHFLSSGLYSKGKIPSNSFGLHIGSASMGIPGSLVLGGYDQSRTLTPITIQQSSNDPDFSSTTQAPLLLKAP
;
A
#
# COMPACT_ATOMS: atom_id res chain seq x y z
N MET A 1 46.08 -83.19 -1.61
CA MET A 1 46.39 -82.08 -2.52
C MET A 1 45.13 -81.24 -2.66
N ALA A 2 45.24 -79.91 -2.48
CA ALA A 2 44.19 -78.87 -2.42
C ALA A 2 43.29 -78.92 -1.16
N THR A 3 43.35 -78.09 -0.10
CA THR A 3 43.49 -76.63 0.17
C THR A 3 42.33 -75.73 -0.24
N SER A 4 41.72 -75.10 0.80
CA SER A 4 41.17 -73.73 0.85
C SER A 4 39.75 -73.51 0.29
N LEU A 5 38.87 -72.62 0.78
CA LEU A 5 38.99 -71.44 1.64
C LEU A 5 37.60 -71.12 2.25
N PHE A 6 37.57 -70.70 3.51
CA PHE A 6 36.41 -70.07 4.15
C PHE A 6 36.17 -68.68 3.54
N SER A 7 34.94 -68.40 3.07
CA SER A 7 34.52 -67.05 2.68
C SER A 7 33.64 -66.45 3.77
N LYS A 8 34.12 -65.38 4.41
CA LYS A 8 33.38 -64.60 5.40
C LYS A 8 32.33 -63.75 4.68
N LEU A 9 31.06 -63.95 4.99
CA LEU A 9 29.97 -63.05 4.61
C LEU A 9 30.14 -61.74 5.41
N VAL A 10 30.53 -60.66 4.74
CA VAL A 10 30.46 -59.31 5.30
C VAL A 10 29.07 -58.76 4.99
N LEU A 11 28.23 -58.67 6.02
CA LEU A 11 26.92 -58.05 5.93
C LEU A 11 27.12 -56.52 5.95
N VAL A 12 27.08 -55.88 4.78
CA VAL A 12 27.09 -54.42 4.67
C VAL A 12 25.68 -53.92 4.99
N SER A 13 25.52 -53.35 6.19
CA SER A 13 24.28 -52.69 6.63
C SER A 13 24.16 -51.34 5.93
N LEU A 14 23.22 -51.23 4.97
CA LEU A 14 22.89 -49.99 4.29
C LEU A 14 21.92 -49.19 5.19
N ILE A 15 22.42 -48.20 5.91
CA ILE A 15 21.58 -47.26 6.67
C ILE A 15 20.95 -46.28 5.66
N LEU A 16 19.68 -46.53 5.28
CA LEU A 16 18.85 -45.56 4.58
C LEU A 16 18.45 -44.46 5.57
N ALA A 17 19.23 -43.39 5.66
CA ALA A 17 18.81 -42.16 6.32
C ALA A 17 17.75 -41.49 5.42
N SER A 18 16.47 -41.78 5.65
CA SER A 18 15.38 -41.04 5.04
C SER A 18 15.36 -39.64 5.65
N SER A 19 16.02 -38.69 5.00
CA SER A 19 15.80 -37.28 5.25
C SER A 19 14.34 -36.98 4.90
N PHE A 20 13.50 -36.93 5.93
CA PHE A 20 12.19 -36.28 5.83
C PHE A 20 12.47 -34.82 5.52
N ILE A 21 12.52 -34.48 4.23
CA ILE A 21 12.43 -33.09 3.80
C ILE A 21 11.01 -32.67 4.18
N SER A 22 10.86 -32.02 5.33
CA SER A 22 9.64 -31.31 5.63
C SER A 22 9.43 -30.29 4.51
N LEU A 23 8.51 -30.57 3.59
CA LEU A 23 7.97 -29.54 2.71
C LEU A 23 7.19 -28.58 3.62
N ALA A 24 7.90 -27.61 4.19
CA ALA A 24 7.28 -26.44 4.79
C ALA A 24 6.55 -25.72 3.65
N SER A 25 5.25 -26.01 3.51
CA SER A 25 4.37 -25.18 2.71
C SER A 25 4.23 -23.87 3.47
N ALA A 26 5.00 -22.85 3.10
CA ALA A 26 4.76 -21.51 3.58
C ALA A 26 3.39 -21.10 3.02
N SER A 27 2.35 -21.12 3.88
CA SER A 27 1.14 -20.37 3.62
C SER A 27 1.56 -18.92 3.39
N SER A 28 1.45 -18.46 2.14
CA SER A 28 1.68 -17.07 1.82
C SER A 28 0.54 -16.27 2.45
N ASN A 29 0.78 -15.70 3.63
CA ASN A 29 -0.15 -14.75 4.26
C ASN A 29 -0.09 -13.37 3.58
N ALA A 30 0.36 -13.31 2.32
CA ALA A 30 0.37 -12.09 1.55
C ALA A 30 -1.07 -11.69 1.21
N ILE A 31 -1.37 -10.40 1.30
CA ILE A 31 -2.74 -9.89 1.12
C ILE A 31 -2.82 -9.18 -0.22
N SER A 32 -3.71 -9.64 -1.10
CA SER A 32 -4.01 -8.93 -2.35
C SER A 32 -5.11 -7.91 -2.14
N LEU A 33 -4.86 -6.65 -2.54
CA LEU A 33 -5.85 -5.59 -2.47
C LEU A 33 -6.85 -5.70 -3.62
N GLN A 34 -8.11 -5.37 -3.31
CA GLN A 34 -9.17 -5.28 -4.30
C GLN A 34 -9.01 -4.02 -5.14
N TRP A 35 -9.17 -4.18 -6.46
CA TRP A 35 -9.18 -3.06 -7.40
C TRP A 35 -10.60 -2.57 -7.62
N SER A 36 -10.76 -1.27 -7.85
CA SER A 36 -12.04 -0.68 -8.22
C SER A 36 -12.44 -1.12 -9.63
N ASN A 37 -13.75 -1.28 -9.83
CA ASN A 37 -14.33 -1.49 -11.16
C ASN A 37 -14.50 -0.16 -11.93
N ILE A 38 -14.12 0.96 -11.30
CA ILE A 38 -14.17 2.30 -11.87
C ILE A 38 -12.74 2.73 -12.20
N SER A 39 -12.58 3.37 -13.36
CA SER A 39 -11.33 4.02 -13.76
C SER A 39 -11.45 5.54 -13.69
N TYR A 40 -10.33 6.21 -13.43
CA TYR A 40 -10.30 7.63 -13.07
C TYR A 40 -9.23 8.38 -13.86
N GLY A 41 -9.35 9.71 -13.92
CA GLY A 41 -8.32 10.59 -14.47
C GLY A 41 -8.62 11.11 -15.88
N PRO A 42 -8.30 12.38 -16.18
CA PRO A 42 -8.54 13.00 -17.48
C PRO A 42 -7.53 12.60 -18.56
N ASP A 43 -6.34 12.14 -18.17
CA ASP A 43 -5.22 11.77 -19.03
C ASP A 43 -5.10 10.26 -19.28
N GLY A 44 -6.13 9.51 -18.87
CA GLY A 44 -6.32 8.10 -19.18
C GLY A 44 -7.24 7.47 -18.15
N PRO A 45 -7.99 6.41 -18.48
CA PRO A 45 -8.61 5.63 -17.42
C PRO A 45 -7.48 4.96 -16.61
N TRP A 46 -7.24 5.43 -15.39
CA TRP A 46 -6.32 4.86 -14.43
C TRP A 46 -7.09 3.97 -13.45
N GLN A 47 -6.49 2.84 -13.08
CA GLN A 47 -7.09 1.92 -12.12
C GLN A 47 -6.77 2.38 -10.69
N ALA A 48 -7.75 2.25 -9.80
CA ALA A 48 -7.61 2.53 -8.37
C ALA A 48 -7.80 1.27 -7.54
N VAL A 49 -7.29 1.25 -6.32
CA VAL A 49 -7.56 0.21 -5.32
C VAL A 49 -8.65 0.66 -4.38
N SER A 50 -9.50 -0.27 -3.94
CA SER A 50 -10.59 -0.01 -3.00
C SER A 50 -10.18 -0.41 -1.59
N ILE A 51 -10.31 0.51 -0.65
CA ILE A 51 -10.15 0.27 0.80
C ILE A 51 -11.41 0.68 1.56
N GLY A 52 -11.52 0.23 2.81
CA GLY A 52 -12.49 0.76 3.75
C GLY A 52 -11.83 1.77 4.70
N LEU A 53 -12.49 2.91 4.95
CA LEU A 53 -12.06 3.87 5.97
C LEU A 53 -13.20 4.17 6.95
N GLY A 54 -12.84 4.27 8.23
CA GLY A 54 -13.73 4.74 9.28
C GLY A 54 -14.66 3.70 9.88
N THR A 55 -15.42 4.16 10.88
CA THR A 55 -16.42 3.36 11.60
C THR A 55 -17.74 4.13 11.74
N PRO A 56 -18.82 3.79 11.02
CA PRO A 56 -18.93 2.69 10.04
C PRO A 56 -18.01 2.86 8.83
N THR A 57 -17.64 1.73 8.22
CA THR A 57 -16.73 1.67 7.09
C THR A 57 -17.32 2.32 5.84
N GLN A 58 -16.55 3.22 5.24
CA GLN A 58 -16.82 3.87 3.96
C GLN A 58 -15.87 3.30 2.91
N LYS A 59 -16.39 2.87 1.77
CA LYS A 59 -15.56 2.37 0.66
C LYS A 59 -14.94 3.55 -0.09
N ILE A 60 -13.62 3.62 -0.10
CA ILE A 60 -12.83 4.68 -0.74
C ILE A 60 -11.88 4.06 -1.78
N ASP A 61 -11.93 4.58 -3.00
CA ASP A 61 -11.05 4.24 -4.12
C ASP A 61 -9.88 5.23 -4.16
N LEU A 62 -8.65 4.72 -4.26
CA LEU A 62 -7.41 5.49 -4.22
C LEU A 62 -6.41 4.98 -5.25
N PHE A 63 -5.61 5.88 -5.83
CA PHE A 63 -4.47 5.43 -6.65
C PHE A 63 -3.37 4.86 -5.75
N PRO A 64 -2.84 3.66 -6.03
CA PRO A 64 -1.74 3.11 -5.24
C PRO A 64 -0.45 3.88 -5.54
N GLY A 65 0.12 4.55 -4.54
CA GLY A 65 1.36 5.30 -4.72
C GLY A 65 1.60 6.35 -3.64
N GLY A 66 2.85 6.78 -3.53
CA GLY A 66 3.30 7.71 -2.49
C GLY A 66 3.89 7.00 -1.27
N SER A 67 4.45 7.81 -0.36
CA SER A 67 5.04 7.38 0.90
C SER A 67 4.46 8.20 2.07
N TRP A 68 4.63 7.70 3.29
CA TRP A 68 4.08 8.30 4.51
C TRP A 68 2.56 8.27 4.51
N THR A 69 1.91 9.40 4.26
CA THR A 69 0.50 9.62 4.53
C THR A 69 -0.38 9.32 3.31
N ALA A 70 -1.50 8.62 3.50
CA ALA A 70 -2.49 8.47 2.43
C ALA A 70 -3.25 9.79 2.21
N ASN A 71 -3.33 10.26 0.96
CA ASN A 71 -4.02 11.50 0.63
C ASN A 71 -5.49 11.19 0.37
N ILE A 72 -6.39 11.66 1.23
CA ILE A 72 -7.82 11.33 1.19
C ILE A 72 -8.62 12.57 0.84
N LEU A 73 -9.41 12.50 -0.22
CA LEU A 73 -10.31 13.59 -0.59
C LEU A 73 -11.54 13.56 0.31
N SER A 74 -11.82 14.67 0.99
CA SER A 74 -13.04 14.88 1.77
C SER A 74 -14.24 15.16 0.87
N THR A 75 -15.45 14.90 1.35
CA THR A 75 -16.68 15.35 0.66
C THR A 75 -16.73 16.87 0.44
N LEU A 76 -15.92 17.65 1.17
CA LEU A 76 -15.81 19.10 1.02
C LEU A 76 -15.04 19.55 -0.24
N VAL A 77 -14.25 18.69 -0.88
CA VAL A 77 -13.53 19.02 -2.13
C VAL A 77 -14.52 19.34 -3.26
N CYS A 78 -15.73 18.78 -3.17
CA CYS A 78 -16.77 18.84 -4.17
C CYS A 78 -18.15 19.17 -3.57
N PRO A 79 -18.33 20.37 -3.00
CA PRO A 79 -19.53 20.70 -2.25
C PRO A 79 -20.75 20.94 -3.15
N ASN A 80 -20.52 21.34 -4.40
CA ASN A 80 -21.53 21.56 -5.43
C ASN A 80 -21.12 20.75 -6.66
N SER A 81 -21.92 19.77 -7.06
CA SER A 81 -21.63 18.81 -8.15
C SER A 81 -21.30 19.42 -9.53
N ALA A 82 -21.44 20.74 -9.69
CA ALA A 82 -21.01 21.46 -10.90
C ALA A 82 -19.48 21.54 -10.97
N GLY A 83 -18.87 20.72 -11.84
CA GLY A 83 -17.43 20.75 -12.13
C GLY A 83 -16.57 19.78 -11.31
N CYS A 84 -17.19 19.00 -10.41
CA CYS A 84 -16.51 17.89 -9.74
C CYS A 84 -16.79 16.58 -10.44
N ALA A 85 -15.73 15.92 -10.92
CA ALA A 85 -15.79 14.60 -11.54
C ALA A 85 -15.43 13.46 -10.55
N SER A 86 -15.27 13.77 -9.26
CA SER A 86 -15.02 12.78 -8.21
C SER A 86 -16.26 11.95 -7.96
N SER A 87 -16.09 10.63 -7.90
CA SER A 87 -17.16 9.70 -7.55
C SER A 87 -17.44 9.72 -6.04
N ASN A 88 -18.65 9.40 -5.60
CA ASN A 88 -18.92 9.21 -4.15
C ASN A 88 -18.02 8.12 -3.54
N THR A 89 -17.54 7.16 -4.33
CA THR A 89 -16.61 6.11 -3.89
C THR A 89 -15.16 6.60 -3.75
N SER A 90 -14.85 7.87 -4.03
CA SER A 90 -13.51 8.45 -3.84
C SER A 90 -13.49 9.60 -2.83
N LEU A 91 -14.62 9.87 -2.16
CA LEU A 91 -14.78 10.94 -1.18
C LEU A 91 -15.07 10.37 0.20
N PHE A 92 -14.33 10.85 1.19
CA PHE A 92 -14.47 10.46 2.59
C PHE A 92 -15.30 11.47 3.37
N ASN A 93 -16.35 10.99 4.07
CA ASN A 93 -17.10 11.79 5.01
C ASN A 93 -16.55 11.58 6.42
N ARG A 94 -15.67 12.48 6.86
CA ARG A 94 -15.06 12.44 8.20
C ARG A 94 -16.09 12.50 9.34
N THR A 95 -17.20 13.21 9.15
CA THR A 95 -18.24 13.36 10.19
C THR A 95 -19.09 12.10 10.37
N ALA A 96 -19.07 11.19 9.39
CA ALA A 96 -19.74 9.91 9.47
C ALA A 96 -18.87 8.83 10.15
N SER A 97 -17.57 9.07 10.37
CA SER A 97 -16.67 8.13 11.03
C SER A 97 -16.51 8.47 12.52
N ASN A 98 -16.89 7.55 13.39
CA ASN A 98 -16.70 7.67 14.84
C ASN A 98 -15.27 7.35 15.29
N SER A 99 -14.45 6.77 14.41
CA SER A 99 -13.04 6.43 14.69
C SER A 99 -12.05 7.47 14.14
N TYR A 100 -12.54 8.51 13.45
CA TYR A 100 -11.70 9.58 12.94
C TYR A 100 -11.20 10.49 14.06
N ILE A 101 -9.90 10.74 14.06
CA ILE A 101 -9.24 11.66 14.99
C ILE A 101 -8.42 12.65 14.17
N GLN A 102 -8.76 13.93 14.24
CA GLN A 102 -7.93 14.98 13.65
C GLN A 102 -6.73 15.29 14.57
N ILE A 103 -5.54 15.37 14.00
CA ILE A 103 -4.34 15.78 14.72
C ILE A 103 -4.17 17.28 14.54
N ASN A 104 -4.37 18.05 15.63
CA ASN A 104 -4.35 19.52 15.56
C ASN A 104 -2.94 20.11 15.64
N ASP A 105 -1.99 19.38 16.22
CA ASP A 105 -0.66 19.88 16.55
C ASP A 105 0.34 19.80 15.36
N THR A 106 -0.07 19.19 14.25
CA THR A 106 0.74 19.09 13.02
C THR A 106 0.63 20.31 12.11
N GLY A 107 -0.14 21.32 12.54
CA GLY A 107 -0.54 22.42 11.67
C GLY A 107 -1.62 22.00 10.67
N THR A 108 -2.25 22.99 10.07
CA THR A 108 -3.20 22.82 8.97
C THR A 108 -2.60 23.46 7.73
N LEU A 109 -2.64 22.77 6.59
CA LEU A 109 -2.38 23.41 5.30
C LEU A 109 -3.59 24.27 4.98
N VAL A 110 -3.40 25.58 4.85
CA VAL A 110 -4.48 26.54 4.53
C VAL A 110 -4.08 27.35 3.32
N ASN A 111 -4.85 27.22 2.25
CA ASN A 111 -4.71 27.97 1.00
C ASN A 111 -3.26 28.00 0.48
N THR A 112 -2.58 26.85 0.55
CA THR A 112 -1.16 26.72 0.19
C THR A 112 -0.91 25.50 -0.70
N THR A 113 0.22 25.51 -1.38
CA THR A 113 0.77 24.32 -2.05
C THR A 113 1.07 23.24 -1.04
N PHE A 114 0.85 21.99 -1.42
CA PHE A 114 1.19 20.83 -0.60
C PHE A 114 2.64 20.36 -0.79
N SER A 115 3.44 21.08 -1.58
CA SER A 115 4.83 20.74 -1.92
C SER A 115 5.75 20.52 -0.71
N ASP A 116 5.50 21.24 0.38
CA ASP A 116 6.38 21.23 1.55
C ASP A 116 5.92 20.20 2.60
N GLN A 117 4.78 19.55 2.37
CA GLN A 117 4.25 18.51 3.26
C GLN A 117 4.75 17.14 2.80
N ALA A 118 5.54 16.48 3.65
CA ALA A 118 5.97 15.11 3.40
C ALA A 118 4.76 14.18 3.19
N GLY A 119 4.83 13.33 2.16
CA GLY A 119 3.78 12.40 1.77
C GLY A 119 2.58 13.02 1.04
N ALA A 120 2.48 14.35 0.96
CA ALA A 120 1.40 15.01 0.24
C ALA A 120 1.65 15.04 -1.28
N LEU A 121 0.58 15.26 -2.05
CA LEU A 121 0.67 15.44 -3.49
C LEU A 121 1.13 16.87 -3.83
N PRO A 122 2.39 17.09 -4.28
CA PRO A 122 2.95 18.43 -4.42
C PRO A 122 2.30 19.27 -5.52
N ILE A 123 1.55 18.64 -6.43
CA ILE A 123 0.80 19.31 -7.50
C ILE A 123 -0.50 19.96 -7.00
N LEU A 124 -0.95 19.62 -5.79
CA LEU A 124 -2.18 20.14 -5.22
C LEU A 124 -1.93 21.39 -4.38
N SER A 125 -2.89 22.31 -4.43
CA SER A 125 -2.95 23.47 -3.54
C SER A 125 -4.32 23.60 -2.91
N GLY A 126 -4.39 23.89 -1.61
CA GLY A 126 -5.66 24.12 -0.92
C GLY A 126 -5.57 23.92 0.58
N ASN A 127 -6.55 23.22 1.14
CA ASN A 127 -6.70 22.97 2.57
C ASN A 127 -6.64 21.48 2.88
N ALA A 128 -5.81 21.11 3.85
CA ALA A 128 -5.72 19.74 4.32
C ALA A 128 -5.28 19.65 5.79
N HIS A 129 -5.64 18.53 6.43
CA HIS A 129 -5.36 18.24 7.82
C HIS A 129 -4.85 16.81 7.97
N ILE A 130 -3.91 16.59 8.88
CA ILE A 130 -3.52 15.25 9.27
C ILE A 130 -4.60 14.67 10.20
N GLY A 131 -4.96 13.42 9.96
CA GLY A 131 -5.88 12.68 10.78
C GLY A 131 -5.50 11.21 10.83
N LEU A 132 -6.11 10.52 11.78
CA LEU A 132 -5.99 9.09 11.97
C LEU A 132 -7.39 8.49 11.85
N ASP A 133 -7.51 7.33 11.21
CA ASP A 133 -8.76 6.57 11.23
C ASP A 133 -8.49 5.06 11.14
N THR A 134 -9.54 4.24 11.20
CA THR A 134 -9.46 2.80 11.01
C THR A 134 -9.48 2.47 9.52
N LEU A 135 -8.39 1.89 9.02
CA LEU A 135 -8.33 1.28 7.70
C LEU A 135 -8.85 -0.16 7.77
N THR A 136 -9.66 -0.53 6.78
CA THR A 136 -10.15 -1.89 6.56
C THR A 136 -9.73 -2.37 5.17
N ILE A 137 -9.15 -3.57 5.11
CA ILE A 137 -8.78 -4.24 3.85
C ILE A 137 -9.60 -5.52 3.76
N SER A 138 -10.45 -5.63 2.74
CA SER A 138 -11.19 -6.87 2.48
C SER A 138 -10.29 -7.88 1.76
N THR A 139 -10.22 -9.10 2.30
CA THR A 139 -9.51 -10.23 1.70
C THR A 139 -10.45 -11.18 0.97
N GLY A 140 -11.69 -10.73 0.69
CA GLY A 140 -12.75 -11.53 0.08
C GLY A 140 -13.57 -12.32 1.10
N THR A 141 -12.92 -13.12 1.95
CA THR A 141 -13.59 -13.91 3.00
C THR A 141 -13.57 -13.25 4.37
N ASP A 142 -12.55 -12.42 4.63
CA ASP A 142 -12.34 -11.74 5.91
C ASP A 142 -11.97 -10.27 5.68
N SER A 143 -11.66 -9.56 6.76
CA SER A 143 -11.13 -8.20 6.71
C SER A 143 -10.02 -8.01 7.72
N GLU A 144 -8.98 -7.30 7.31
CA GLU A 144 -7.86 -6.90 8.15
C GLU A 144 -7.96 -5.41 8.49
N TYR A 145 -7.57 -5.07 9.71
CA TYR A 145 -7.77 -3.73 10.26
C TYR A 145 -6.46 -3.09 10.71
N ILE A 146 -6.26 -1.83 10.34
CA ILE A 146 -5.21 -0.96 10.88
C ILE A 146 -5.89 0.20 11.60
N ASN A 147 -5.88 0.16 12.93
CA ASN A 147 -6.29 1.30 13.75
C ASN A 147 -5.25 2.41 13.59
N ASN A 148 -5.67 3.66 13.72
CA ASN A 148 -4.79 4.83 13.59
C ASN A 148 -3.98 4.83 12.29
N PHE A 149 -4.58 4.42 11.18
CA PHE A 149 -3.99 4.58 9.86
C PHE A 149 -3.91 6.07 9.51
N GLU A 150 -2.76 6.51 9.05
CA GLU A 150 -2.47 7.94 8.86
C GLU A 150 -3.00 8.49 7.54
N LEU A 151 -3.76 9.58 7.64
CA LEU A 151 -4.47 10.24 6.55
C LEU A 151 -4.09 11.71 6.47
N LEU A 152 -3.96 12.23 5.25
CA LEU A 152 -3.99 13.64 4.94
C LEU A 152 -5.36 13.91 4.31
N VAL A 153 -6.28 14.40 5.12
CA VAL A 153 -7.65 14.69 4.70
C VAL A 153 -7.67 16.05 4.02
N ILE A 154 -7.89 16.04 2.71
CA ILE A 154 -7.93 17.20 1.84
C ILE A 154 -9.37 17.70 1.79
N ASP A 155 -9.65 18.86 2.39
CA ASP A 155 -10.98 19.46 2.43
C ASP A 155 -11.25 20.37 1.23
N ASN A 156 -10.20 20.91 0.62
CA ASN A 156 -10.27 21.61 -0.66
C ASN A 156 -8.92 21.47 -1.36
N ALA A 157 -8.91 21.16 -2.64
CA ALA A 157 -7.69 21.23 -3.44
C ALA A 157 -8.01 21.60 -4.88
N ASP A 158 -7.07 22.27 -5.52
CA ASP A 158 -7.02 22.50 -6.96
C ASP A 158 -5.75 21.89 -7.52
N GLN A 159 -5.87 21.27 -8.68
CA GLN A 159 -4.76 20.75 -9.48
C GLN A 159 -4.64 21.62 -10.73
N VAL A 160 -3.46 22.18 -10.96
CA VAL A 160 -3.15 22.97 -12.16
C VAL A 160 -2.45 22.08 -13.17
N LEU A 161 -3.04 21.91 -14.36
CA LEU A 161 -2.39 21.21 -15.47
C LEU A 161 -1.35 22.11 -16.17
N SER A 162 -0.48 21.52 -16.98
CA SER A 162 0.55 22.25 -17.75
C SER A 162 -0.01 23.34 -18.67
N ASN A 163 -1.27 23.25 -19.07
CA ASN A 163 -1.97 24.27 -19.85
C ASN A 163 -2.59 25.41 -19.00
N GLY A 164 -2.32 25.44 -17.70
CA GLY A 164 -2.82 26.44 -16.76
C GLY A 164 -4.25 26.22 -16.29
N LYS A 165 -4.96 25.18 -16.77
CA LYS A 165 -6.34 24.92 -16.36
C LYS A 165 -6.39 24.22 -15.00
N GLN A 166 -7.26 24.72 -14.14
CA GLN A 166 -7.49 24.21 -12.79
C GLN A 166 -8.65 23.21 -12.77
N TYR A 167 -8.48 22.14 -12.00
CA TYR A 167 -9.51 21.11 -11.77
C TYR A 167 -9.48 20.61 -10.34
N LYS A 168 -10.61 20.11 -9.86
CA LYS A 168 -10.68 19.36 -8.61
C LYS A 168 -10.12 17.95 -8.81
N PRO A 169 -9.28 17.45 -7.88
CA PRO A 169 -8.79 16.07 -7.95
C PRO A 169 -9.95 15.09 -7.83
N GLN A 170 -9.94 14.04 -8.66
CA GLN A 170 -11.01 13.03 -8.69
C GLN A 170 -10.82 11.93 -7.63
N VAL A 171 -9.57 11.59 -7.35
CA VAL A 171 -9.15 10.45 -6.53
C VAL A 171 -7.89 10.83 -5.74
N GLY A 172 -7.80 10.35 -4.50
CA GLY A 172 -6.63 10.50 -3.65
C GLY A 172 -5.55 9.44 -3.91
N THR A 173 -4.61 9.28 -2.98
CA THR A 173 -3.57 8.25 -3.07
C THR A 173 -3.49 7.40 -1.80
N LEU A 174 -3.29 6.11 -2.00
CA LEU A 174 -2.96 5.17 -0.94
C LEU A 174 -1.44 5.05 -0.85
N ALA A 175 -0.85 5.68 0.16
CA ALA A 175 0.56 5.52 0.45
C ALA A 175 0.88 4.06 0.77
N LEU A 176 1.89 3.51 0.08
CA LEU A 176 2.18 2.07 0.13
C LEU A 176 3.21 1.70 1.21
N GLY A 177 3.89 2.69 1.78
CA GLY A 177 4.89 2.50 2.81
C GLY A 177 5.53 3.82 3.24
N ALA A 178 6.50 3.74 4.14
CA ALA A 178 7.32 4.84 4.59
C ALA A 178 8.66 4.28 5.08
N PRO A 179 9.74 5.08 5.08
CA PRO A 179 11.01 4.67 5.68
C PRO A 179 10.81 4.19 7.13
N ASP A 180 9.99 4.91 7.89
CA ASP A 180 9.66 4.55 9.26
C ASP A 180 8.47 3.58 9.33
N SER A 181 8.46 2.76 10.38
CA SER A 181 7.37 1.80 10.61
C SER A 181 6.07 2.45 11.11
N ASN A 182 6.17 3.63 11.71
CA ASN A 182 5.07 4.41 12.28
C ASN A 182 5.54 5.85 12.51
N GLN A 183 4.61 6.74 12.84
CA GLN A 183 4.92 8.11 13.25
C GLN A 183 4.21 8.41 14.57
N THR A 184 4.91 9.04 15.51
CA THR A 184 4.30 9.49 16.78
C THR A 184 4.10 11.00 16.74
N PHE A 185 2.88 11.42 17.05
CA PHE A 185 2.48 12.82 17.16
C PHE A 185 2.59 13.32 18.60
N SER A 186 2.61 14.64 18.80
CA SER A 186 2.76 15.32 20.10
C SER A 186 1.75 14.88 21.18
N SER A 187 0.61 14.33 20.79
CA SER A 187 -0.41 13.76 21.66
C SER A 187 -0.09 12.33 22.17
N ASN A 188 1.11 11.81 21.90
CA ASN A 188 1.48 10.39 22.05
C ASN A 188 0.57 9.44 21.25
N LEU A 189 -0.13 9.95 20.24
CA LEU A 189 -0.85 9.13 19.27
C LEU A 189 0.15 8.65 18.22
N THR A 190 0.14 7.35 17.97
CA THR A 190 0.96 6.73 16.94
C THR A 190 0.11 6.42 15.72
N GLY A 191 0.48 7.02 14.58
CA GLY A 191 -0.02 6.71 13.26
C GLY A 191 0.71 5.51 12.65
N HIS A 192 -0.01 4.69 11.90
CA HIS A 192 0.50 3.50 11.24
C HIS A 192 0.39 3.62 9.71
N PHE A 193 1.35 3.03 9.01
CA PHE A 193 1.35 2.94 7.55
C PHE A 193 0.88 1.56 7.08
N LEU A 194 0.58 1.43 5.79
CA LEU A 194 -0.16 0.28 5.23
C LEU A 194 0.55 -1.06 5.50
N SER A 195 1.75 -1.24 4.95
CA SER A 195 2.49 -2.49 5.09
C SER A 195 3.05 -2.70 6.49
N SER A 196 3.54 -1.64 7.15
CA SER A 196 4.14 -1.73 8.49
C SER A 196 3.10 -2.02 9.57
N GLY A 197 1.89 -1.47 9.45
CA GLY A 197 0.78 -1.69 10.37
C GLY A 197 0.28 -3.13 10.35
N LEU A 198 0.28 -3.79 9.18
CA LEU A 198 -0.07 -5.22 9.06
C LEU A 198 1.08 -6.12 9.50
N TYR A 199 2.31 -5.79 9.11
CA TYR A 199 3.49 -6.57 9.44
C TYR A 199 3.72 -6.63 10.95
N SER A 200 3.60 -5.50 11.65
CA SER A 200 3.77 -5.45 13.12
C SER A 200 2.74 -6.29 13.89
N LYS A 201 1.59 -6.59 13.27
CA LYS A 201 0.56 -7.49 13.79
C LYS A 201 0.70 -8.94 13.34
N GLY A 202 1.77 -9.28 12.60
CA GLY A 202 1.99 -10.61 12.04
C GLY A 202 0.98 -11.01 10.95
N LYS A 203 0.30 -10.04 10.32
CA LYS A 203 -0.74 -10.30 9.30
C LYS A 203 -0.19 -10.55 7.91
N ILE A 204 0.99 -10.02 7.61
CA ILE A 204 1.72 -10.26 6.37
C ILE A 204 3.15 -10.71 6.71
N PRO A 205 3.81 -11.52 5.85
CA PRO A 205 5.11 -12.09 6.17
C PRO A 205 6.28 -11.11 6.08
N SER A 206 6.09 -9.94 5.44
CA SER A 206 7.12 -8.90 5.34
C SER A 206 6.51 -7.50 5.22
N ASN A 207 7.24 -6.49 5.70
CA ASN A 207 6.92 -5.07 5.48
C ASN A 207 7.34 -4.63 4.06
N SER A 208 6.71 -5.23 3.04
CA SER A 208 6.96 -4.94 1.63
C SER A 208 5.67 -5.03 0.83
N PHE A 209 5.69 -4.58 -0.42
CA PHE A 209 4.59 -4.75 -1.35
C PHE A 209 5.11 -5.02 -2.77
N GLY A 210 4.29 -5.68 -3.57
CA GLY A 210 4.47 -5.87 -5.00
C GLY A 210 3.33 -5.17 -5.74
N LEU A 211 3.69 -4.34 -6.71
CA LEU A 211 2.73 -3.55 -7.50
C LEU A 211 2.94 -3.81 -8.99
N HIS A 212 1.88 -4.21 -9.66
CA HIS A 212 1.74 -4.21 -11.12
C HIS A 212 0.59 -3.26 -11.46
N ILE A 213 0.90 -2.15 -12.12
CA ILE A 213 -0.12 -1.25 -12.67
C ILE A 213 -0.64 -1.88 -13.96
N GLY A 214 -1.94 -2.18 -13.99
CA GLY A 214 -2.60 -2.72 -15.17
C GLY A 214 -2.88 -1.62 -16.21
N SER A 215 -3.72 -1.97 -17.19
CA SER A 215 -4.18 -1.04 -18.22
C SER A 215 -5.70 -1.07 -18.26
N ALA A 216 -6.35 0.00 -17.79
CA ALA A 216 -7.80 0.07 -17.83
C ALA A 216 -8.33 0.10 -19.27
N SER A 217 -7.62 0.77 -20.19
CA SER A 217 -8.01 0.85 -21.60
C SER A 217 -7.96 -0.49 -22.31
N MET A 218 -7.10 -1.40 -21.87
CA MET A 218 -7.00 -2.77 -22.39
C MET A 218 -7.71 -3.82 -21.52
N GLY A 219 -8.39 -3.38 -20.45
CA GLY A 219 -9.04 -4.29 -19.49
C GLY A 219 -8.07 -5.22 -18.74
N ILE A 220 -6.78 -4.86 -18.66
CA ILE A 220 -5.78 -5.62 -17.91
C ILE A 220 -5.86 -5.18 -16.44
N PRO A 221 -6.25 -6.05 -15.50
CA PRO A 221 -6.33 -5.67 -14.09
C PRO A 221 -4.92 -5.49 -13.51
N GLY A 222 -4.77 -4.51 -12.63
CA GLY A 222 -3.60 -4.36 -11.78
C GLY A 222 -3.48 -5.46 -10.74
N SER A 223 -2.35 -5.49 -10.03
CA SER A 223 -2.11 -6.39 -8.91
C SER A 223 -1.33 -5.63 -7.84
N LEU A 224 -1.87 -5.57 -6.62
CA LEU A 224 -1.19 -5.01 -5.46
C LEU A 224 -1.24 -6.05 -4.35
N VAL A 225 -0.06 -6.50 -3.91
CA VAL A 225 0.10 -7.57 -2.92
C VAL A 225 0.97 -7.06 -1.78
N LEU A 226 0.45 -7.10 -0.55
CA LEU A 226 1.19 -6.75 0.66
C LEU A 226 1.88 -7.98 1.24
N GLY A 227 3.16 -7.84 1.61
CA GLY A 227 4.01 -8.93 2.10
C GLY A 227 4.49 -9.88 1.01
N GLY A 228 4.42 -9.49 -0.26
CA GLY A 228 4.79 -10.36 -1.37
C GLY A 228 4.60 -9.68 -2.71
N TYR A 229 4.50 -10.48 -3.77
CA TYR A 229 4.19 -10.02 -5.12
C TYR A 229 3.44 -11.11 -5.88
N ASP A 230 2.78 -10.72 -6.96
CA ASP A 230 2.07 -11.65 -7.85
C ASP A 230 3.03 -12.26 -8.87
N GLN A 231 3.39 -13.53 -8.67
CA GLN A 231 4.33 -14.26 -9.53
C GLN A 231 3.81 -14.44 -10.96
N SER A 232 2.48 -14.41 -11.18
CA SER A 232 1.92 -14.50 -12.53
C SER A 232 2.28 -13.29 -13.41
N ARG A 233 2.77 -12.21 -12.78
CA ARG A 233 3.17 -10.96 -13.43
C ARG A 233 4.67 -10.85 -13.71
N THR A 234 5.44 -11.88 -13.38
CA THR A 234 6.89 -11.91 -13.61
C THR A 234 7.22 -12.89 -14.73
N LEU A 235 7.90 -12.41 -15.78
CA LEU A 235 8.32 -13.25 -16.93
C LEU A 235 9.70 -13.88 -16.73
N THR A 236 10.52 -13.29 -15.86
CA THR A 236 11.91 -13.68 -15.59
C THR A 236 12.21 -13.55 -14.10
N PRO A 237 13.33 -14.11 -13.60
CA PRO A 237 13.78 -13.87 -12.24
C PRO A 237 13.87 -12.37 -11.93
N ILE A 238 13.47 -11.99 -10.71
CA ILE A 238 13.50 -10.61 -10.24
C ILE A 238 14.96 -10.19 -10.01
N THR A 239 15.30 -8.99 -10.49
CA THR A 239 16.59 -8.35 -10.15
C THR A 239 16.39 -7.43 -8.95
N ILE A 240 17.32 -7.48 -8.01
CA ILE A 240 17.31 -6.65 -6.81
C ILE A 240 18.29 -5.50 -7.02
N GLN A 241 17.83 -4.27 -6.81
CA GLN A 241 18.69 -3.09 -6.79
C GLN A 241 18.63 -2.47 -5.40
N GLN A 242 19.78 -2.11 -4.87
CA GLN A 242 19.85 -1.35 -3.62
C GLN A 242 19.60 0.11 -3.93
N SER A 243 18.68 0.74 -3.20
CA SER A 243 18.59 2.20 -3.20
C SER A 243 19.83 2.73 -2.49
N SER A 244 20.61 3.60 -3.14
CA SER A 244 21.74 4.27 -2.48
C SER A 244 21.21 5.21 -1.40
N ASN A 245 21.71 5.08 -0.18
CA ASN A 245 21.49 6.06 0.89
C ASN A 245 22.33 7.32 0.55
N ASP A 246 21.74 8.25 -0.21
CA ASP A 246 22.30 9.59 -0.40
C ASP A 246 22.06 10.40 0.91
N PRO A 247 23.05 11.13 1.46
CA PRO A 247 22.91 11.81 2.76
C PRO A 247 21.82 12.89 2.83
N ASP A 248 21.27 13.33 1.69
CA ASP A 248 20.13 14.26 1.62
C ASP A 248 18.75 13.58 1.82
N PHE A 249 18.73 12.26 2.05
CA PHE A 249 17.53 11.49 2.39
C PHE A 249 17.87 10.48 3.51
N SER A 250 17.81 10.93 4.77
CA SER A 250 18.30 10.16 5.91
C SER A 250 17.38 8.99 6.31
N SER A 251 17.81 7.77 5.93
CA SER A 251 17.82 6.50 6.71
C SER A 251 16.59 6.16 7.58
N THR A 252 15.82 5.11 7.31
CA THR A 252 16.26 3.71 7.46
C THR A 252 15.27 2.76 6.75
N THR A 253 15.80 1.74 6.04
CA THR A 253 15.10 0.54 5.52
C THR A 253 13.68 0.67 4.95
N GLN A 254 13.57 1.00 3.66
CA GLN A 254 12.57 0.39 2.78
C GLN A 254 13.06 0.46 1.33
N ALA A 255 13.30 -0.69 0.72
CA ALA A 255 13.55 -0.77 -0.72
C ALA A 255 12.19 -0.81 -1.43
N PRO A 256 11.83 0.20 -2.25
CA PRO A 256 10.72 0.03 -3.18
C PRO A 256 11.16 -0.99 -4.25
N LEU A 257 10.47 -2.13 -4.31
CA LEU A 257 10.65 -3.10 -5.39
C LEU A 257 9.95 -2.52 -6.63
N LEU A 258 10.64 -1.64 -7.35
CA LEU A 258 10.12 -1.03 -8.56
C LEU A 258 10.21 -2.05 -9.70
N LEU A 259 9.11 -2.73 -9.99
CA LEU A 259 8.97 -3.58 -11.17
C LEU A 259 8.83 -2.67 -12.39
N LYS A 260 9.95 -2.38 -13.06
CA LYS A 260 9.94 -1.77 -14.38
C LYS A 260 9.53 -2.84 -15.39
N ALA A 261 8.27 -2.81 -15.85
CA ALA A 261 7.90 -3.48 -17.10
C ALA A 261 8.39 -2.63 -18.29
N PRO A 262 8.87 -3.26 -19.39
CA PRO A 262 9.38 -2.57 -20.57
C PRO A 262 8.31 -1.73 -21.29
#